data_AF-A0A2H5WZ97-F1
#
_entry.id   AF-A0A2H5WZ97-F1
#
_cell.length_a   1.000
_cell.length_b   1.000
_cell.length_c   1.000
_cell.angle_alpha   90.00
_cell.angle_beta   90.00
_cell.angle_gamma   90.00
#
_symmetry.space_group_name_H-M   'P 1'
#
loop_
_entity.id
_entity.type
_entity.pdbx_description
1 polymer ?
#
loop_
_entity_poly.entity_id
_entity_poly.type
_entity_poly.pdbx_seq_one_letter_code
_entity_poly.pdbx_strand_id
1 'polypeptide(L)'
;MVGEVNMQAGGIQEDPPASITHQEFYTATDGSQWLMEVAVQWSPYFESHVRLLKMPDRAPVYLPSNLPYLDVVPQNIREAALDGRFDLQAITRYCLQRCLVMLREYVERFGNTL
;
A
#
# COMPACT_ATOMS: atom_id res chain seq x y z
N MET A 1 40.98 -35.03 -17.48
CA MET A 1 39.53 -34.81 -17.54
C MET A 1 38.97 -34.93 -16.13
N VAL A 2 38.75 -33.82 -15.44
CA VAL A 2 37.63 -33.58 -14.51
C VAL A 2 37.54 -32.06 -14.43
N GLY A 3 36.53 -31.48 -15.08
CA GLY A 3 36.17 -30.08 -14.86
C GLY A 3 35.12 -30.06 -13.77
N GLU A 4 35.46 -29.52 -12.60
CA GLU A 4 34.47 -29.21 -11.58
C GLU A 4 33.72 -27.95 -12.02
N VAL A 5 32.52 -28.14 -12.56
CA VAL A 5 31.58 -27.06 -12.81
C VAL A 5 30.95 -26.74 -11.46
N ASN A 6 31.53 -25.75 -10.76
CA ASN A 6 30.95 -25.22 -9.55
C ASN A 6 29.64 -24.53 -9.95
N MET A 7 28.51 -25.19 -9.71
CA MET A 7 27.18 -24.62 -9.88
C MET A 7 27.01 -23.54 -8.83
N GLN A 8 27.47 -22.34 -9.15
CA GLN A 8 27.12 -21.13 -8.44
C GLN A 8 25.62 -20.94 -8.68
N ALA A 9 24.81 -21.44 -7.76
CA ALA A 9 23.41 -21.06 -7.62
C ALA A 9 23.40 -19.56 -7.32
N GLY A 10 23.45 -18.76 -8.39
CA GLY A 10 23.13 -17.35 -8.37
C GLY A 10 21.65 -17.24 -8.03
N GLY A 11 21.33 -17.38 -6.74
CA GLY A 11 20.14 -16.76 -6.20
C GLY A 11 20.31 -15.28 -6.48
N ILE A 12 19.63 -14.80 -7.52
CA ILE A 12 19.40 -13.37 -7.68
C ILE A 12 18.71 -13.01 -6.38
N GLN A 13 19.47 -12.37 -5.47
CA GLN A 13 18.91 -11.73 -4.31
C GLN A 13 18.13 -10.58 -4.91
N GLU A 14 16.87 -10.83 -5.29
CA GLU A 14 15.99 -9.79 -5.78
C GLU A 14 15.88 -8.81 -4.63
N ASP A 15 16.47 -7.63 -4.83
CA ASP A 15 16.38 -6.54 -3.88
C ASP A 15 14.91 -6.40 -3.50
N PRO A 16 14.61 -6.28 -2.20
CA PRO A 16 13.25 -6.16 -1.78
C PRO A 16 12.55 -5.02 -2.52
N PRO A 17 11.35 -5.25 -3.06
CA PRO A 17 10.66 -4.27 -3.87
C PRO A 17 10.49 -2.98 -3.07
N ALA A 18 10.91 -1.87 -3.69
CA ALA A 18 10.89 -0.55 -3.07
C ALA A 18 9.50 -0.21 -2.54
N SER A 19 9.44 0.50 -1.42
CA SER A 19 8.19 1.02 -0.89
C SER A 19 7.52 1.93 -1.92
N ILE A 20 6.22 1.75 -2.10
CA ILE A 20 5.41 2.57 -3.01
C ILE A 20 4.56 3.48 -2.15
N THR A 21 4.79 4.78 -2.28
CA THR A 21 3.91 5.82 -1.73
C THR A 21 3.10 6.42 -2.85
N HIS A 22 1.77 6.40 -2.70
CA HIS A 22 0.82 7.00 -3.61
C HIS A 22 0.09 8.14 -2.91
N GLN A 23 -0.05 9.27 -3.60
CA GLN A 23 -0.77 10.44 -3.12
C GLN A 23 -1.88 10.80 -4.12
N GLU A 24 -3.07 11.07 -3.60
CA GLU A 24 -4.22 11.46 -4.39
C GLU A 24 -4.92 12.67 -3.78
N PHE A 25 -5.14 13.70 -4.60
CA PHE A 25 -6.01 14.82 -4.24
C PHE A 25 -7.47 14.45 -4.47
N TYR A 26 -8.29 14.68 -3.46
CA TYR A 26 -9.72 14.39 -3.49
C TYR A 26 -10.50 15.64 -3.08
N THR A 27 -11.57 15.95 -3.82
CA THR A 27 -12.55 16.98 -3.44
C THR A 27 -13.85 16.27 -3.11
N ALA A 28 -14.29 16.41 -1.87
CA ALA A 28 -15.50 15.78 -1.38
C ALA A 28 -16.75 16.48 -1.90
N THR A 29 -17.92 15.82 -1.78
CA THR A 29 -19.20 16.37 -2.25
C THR A 29 -19.57 17.70 -1.58
N ASP A 30 -19.12 17.91 -0.34
CA ASP A 30 -19.30 19.17 0.40
C ASP A 30 -18.34 20.30 -0.03
N GLY A 31 -17.44 20.04 -0.98
CA GLY A 31 -16.46 20.98 -1.49
C GLY A 31 -15.14 21.04 -0.70
N SER A 32 -15.03 20.29 0.40
CA SER A 32 -13.79 20.20 1.16
C SER A 32 -12.71 19.45 0.38
N GLN A 33 -11.46 19.87 0.55
CA GLN A 33 -10.32 19.32 -0.16
C GLN A 33 -9.48 18.45 0.76
N TRP A 34 -9.01 17.33 0.22
CA TRP A 34 -8.30 16.30 0.96
C TRP A 34 -7.10 15.80 0.16
N LEU A 35 -6.06 15.42 0.88
CA LEU A 35 -4.92 14.71 0.33
C LEU A 35 -4.87 13.34 1.02
N MET A 36 -5.05 12.30 0.22
CA MET A 36 -5.00 10.90 0.63
C MET A 36 -3.62 10.34 0.30
N GLU A 37 -2.96 9.72 1.27
CA GLU A 37 -1.68 9.07 1.07
C GLU A 37 -1.81 7.59 1.44
N VAL A 38 -1.29 6.71 0.59
CA VAL A 38 -1.23 5.27 0.83
C VAL A 38 0.20 4.82 0.55
N ALA A 39 0.85 4.26 1.56
CA ALA A 39 2.16 3.65 1.44
C ALA A 39 2.03 2.13 1.57
N VAL A 40 2.69 1.40 0.67
CA VAL A 40 2.78 -0.06 0.70
C VAL A 40 4.23 -0.46 0.65
N GLN A 41 4.66 -1.24 1.61
CA GLN A 41 5.98 -1.81 1.73
C GLN A 41 5.85 -3.33 1.84
N TRP A 42 6.69 -4.07 1.12
CA TRP A 42 6.60 -5.53 1.04
C TRP A 42 7.69 -6.25 1.82
N SER A 43 8.77 -5.57 2.16
CA SER A 43 9.94 -6.17 2.82
C SER A 43 10.51 -5.27 3.90
N PRO A 44 11.06 -5.84 5.00
CA PRO A 44 11.16 -7.27 5.32
C PRO A 44 9.82 -7.93 5.70
N TYR A 45 8.79 -7.11 5.93
CA TYR A 45 7.41 -7.54 6.16
C TYR A 45 6.47 -6.68 5.31
N PHE A 46 5.27 -7.22 5.03
CA PHE A 46 4.23 -6.44 4.38
C PHE A 46 3.65 -5.42 5.37
N GLU A 47 3.78 -4.15 5.04
CA GLU A 47 3.20 -3.03 5.76
C GLU A 47 2.41 -2.14 4.81
N SER A 48 1.21 -1.75 5.23
CA SER A 48 0.39 -0.77 4.54
C SER A 48 0.02 0.33 5.53
N HIS A 49 0.37 1.56 5.17
CA HIS A 49 0.06 2.76 5.94
C HIS A 49 -0.82 3.66 5.11
N VAL A 50 -1.77 4.32 5.75
CA VAL A 50 -2.55 5.36 5.11
C VAL A 50 -2.49 6.63 5.92
N ARG A 51 -2.65 7.75 5.23
CA ARG A 51 -2.77 9.06 5.86
C ARG A 51 -3.83 9.85 5.14
N LEU A 52 -4.60 10.60 5.92
CA LEU A 52 -5.57 11.55 5.42
C LEU A 52 -5.19 12.94 5.93
N LEU A 53 -5.10 13.89 5.00
CA LEU A 53 -4.72 15.27 5.27
C LEU A 53 -5.85 16.18 4.78
N LYS A 54 -6.32 17.08 5.65
CA LYS A 54 -7.30 18.10 5.29
C LYS A 54 -6.58 19.30 4.67
N MET A 55 -6.98 19.69 3.47
CA MET A 55 -6.41 20.82 2.74
C MET A 55 -7.19 22.12 3.05
N PRO A 56 -6.58 23.30 2.92
CA PRO A 56 -5.23 23.56 2.38
C PRO A 56 -4.09 23.37 3.39
N ASP A 57 -4.39 23.37 4.69
CA ASP A 57 -3.38 23.41 5.75
C ASP A 57 -2.58 22.11 5.91
N ARG A 58 -2.93 21.05 5.16
CA ARG A 58 -2.39 19.68 5.29
C ARG A 58 -2.48 19.18 6.73
N ALA A 59 -3.56 19.53 7.42
CA ALA A 59 -3.79 19.11 8.80
C ALA A 59 -4.02 17.60 8.82
N PRO A 60 -3.21 16.81 9.55
CA PRO A 60 -3.39 15.38 9.61
C PRO A 60 -4.67 15.03 10.37
N VAL A 61 -5.44 14.09 9.81
CA VAL A 61 -6.64 13.56 10.44
C VAL A 61 -6.37 12.16 10.98
N TYR A 62 -6.79 11.94 12.22
CA TYR A 62 -6.67 10.65 12.88
C TYR A 62 -7.73 9.70 12.33
N LEU A 63 -7.28 8.69 11.60
CA LEU A 63 -8.13 7.62 11.12
C LEU A 63 -8.38 6.61 12.25
N PRO A 64 -9.60 6.10 12.42
CA PRO A 64 -9.88 5.13 13.47
C PRO A 64 -9.10 3.83 13.25
N SER A 65 -8.62 3.25 14.35
CA SER A 65 -7.71 2.10 14.38
C SER A 65 -8.29 0.81 13.81
N ASN A 66 -9.61 0.76 13.62
CA ASN A 66 -10.34 -0.39 13.08
C ASN A 66 -10.58 -0.33 11.57
N LEU A 67 -10.09 0.71 10.89
CA LEU A 67 -10.14 0.74 9.44
C LEU A 67 -9.26 -0.38 8.88
N PRO A 68 -9.74 -1.17 7.90
CA PRO A 68 -9.12 -2.40 7.43
C PRO A 68 -7.87 -2.16 6.56
N TYR A 69 -6.98 -1.28 6.99
CA TYR A 69 -5.76 -0.92 6.25
C TYR A 69 -4.75 -2.08 6.21
N LEU A 70 -4.75 -2.95 7.23
CA LEU A 70 -3.72 -3.98 7.46
C LEU A 70 -4.05 -5.36 6.85
N ASP A 71 -5.31 -5.62 6.50
CA ASP A 71 -5.79 -6.97 6.16
C ASP A 71 -6.27 -7.11 4.70
N VAL A 72 -5.89 -6.16 3.84
CA VAL A 72 -6.33 -6.15 2.43
C VAL A 72 -5.74 -7.34 1.65
N VAL A 73 -4.60 -7.88 2.08
CA VAL A 73 -3.93 -9.02 1.44
C VAL A 73 -3.82 -10.20 2.40
N PRO A 74 -4.54 -11.30 2.13
CA PRO A 74 -4.38 -12.54 2.89
C PRO A 74 -2.93 -13.02 2.92
N GLN A 75 -2.52 -13.62 4.05
CA GLN A 75 -1.14 -14.06 4.26
C GLN A 75 -0.60 -14.97 3.15
N ASN A 76 -1.41 -15.93 2.69
CA ASN A 76 -1.05 -16.84 1.60
C ASN A 76 -0.78 -16.12 0.26
N ILE A 77 -1.47 -15.02 -0.02
CA ILE A 77 -1.24 -14.20 -1.22
C ILE A 77 0.05 -13.40 -1.06
N ARG A 78 0.35 -12.90 0.15
CA ARG A 78 1.62 -12.20 0.42
C ARG A 78 2.82 -13.12 0.23
N GLU A 79 2.77 -14.31 0.84
CA GLU A 79 3.84 -15.32 0.72
C GLU A 79 4.04 -15.72 -0.74
N ALA A 80 2.96 -16.02 -1.46
CA ALA A 80 3.06 -16.39 -2.86
C ALA A 80 3.51 -15.24 -3.79
N ALA A 81 3.22 -13.98 -3.43
CA ALA A 81 3.72 -12.82 -4.17
C ALA A 81 5.22 -12.58 -3.94
N LEU A 82 5.70 -12.78 -2.71
CA LEU A 82 7.12 -12.71 -2.38
C LEU A 82 7.92 -13.86 -2.98
N ASP A 83 7.30 -15.04 -3.15
CA ASP A 83 7.87 -16.19 -3.88
C ASP A 83 7.86 -16.02 -5.41
N GLY A 84 7.44 -14.86 -5.94
CA GLY A 84 7.38 -14.57 -7.38
C GLY A 84 6.27 -15.31 -8.14
N ARG A 85 5.33 -15.96 -7.44
CA ARG A 85 4.21 -16.69 -8.06
C ARG A 85 3.06 -15.77 -8.49
N PHE A 86 3.04 -14.54 -7.99
CA PHE A 86 2.07 -13.52 -8.36
C PHE A 86 2.77 -12.21 -8.73
N ASP A 87 2.14 -11.45 -9.62
CA ASP A 87 2.57 -10.10 -9.96
C ASP A 87 2.35 -9.16 -8.75
N LEU A 88 3.43 -8.89 -8.03
CA LEU A 88 3.45 -8.00 -6.88
C LEU A 88 2.99 -6.58 -7.23
N GLN A 89 3.26 -6.11 -8.45
CA GLN A 89 2.81 -4.80 -8.91
C GLN A 89 1.30 -4.77 -9.06
N ALA A 90 0.70 -5.84 -9.60
CA ALA A 90 -0.75 -5.98 -9.70
C ALA A 90 -1.42 -6.00 -8.32
N ILE A 91 -0.86 -6.76 -7.37
CA ILE A 91 -1.38 -6.81 -5.99
C ILE A 91 -1.25 -5.44 -5.33
N THR A 92 -0.12 -4.76 -5.50
CA THR A 92 0.09 -3.41 -4.94
C THR A 92 -0.95 -2.43 -5.47
N ARG A 93 -1.20 -2.42 -6.79
CA ARG A 93 -2.23 -1.56 -7.40
C ARG A 93 -3.62 -1.85 -6.84
N TYR A 94 -3.96 -3.14 -6.67
CA TYR A 94 -5.22 -3.53 -6.05
C TYR A 94 -5.34 -2.99 -4.62
N CYS A 95 -4.31 -3.13 -3.79
CA CYS A 95 -4.27 -2.59 -2.43
C CYS A 95 -4.46 -1.07 -2.41
N LEU A 96 -3.71 -0.35 -3.25
CA LEU A 96 -3.80 1.10 -3.38
C LEU A 96 -5.23 1.52 -3.72
N GLN A 97 -5.85 0.90 -4.72
CA GLN A 97 -7.21 1.22 -5.13
C GLN A 97 -8.23 0.98 -4.01
N ARG A 98 -8.11 -0.14 -3.28
CA ARG A 98 -9.00 -0.46 -2.16
C ARG A 98 -8.85 0.54 -1.01
N CYS A 99 -7.62 0.93 -0.66
CA CYS A 99 -7.35 1.93 0.36
C CYS A 99 -7.91 3.31 -0.02
N LEU A 100 -7.72 3.75 -1.26
CA LEU A 100 -8.25 5.03 -1.75
C LEU A 100 -9.77 5.06 -1.71
N VAL A 101 -10.45 4.01 -2.20
CA VAL A 101 -11.92 3.92 -2.14
C VAL A 101 -12.42 4.04 -0.70
N MET A 102 -11.79 3.33 0.23
CA MET A 102 -12.12 3.39 1.65
C MET A 102 -11.93 4.81 2.24
N LEU A 103 -10.82 5.48 1.90
CA LEU A 103 -10.56 6.85 2.36
C LEU A 103 -11.57 7.84 1.81
N ARG A 104 -11.97 7.70 0.53
CA ARG A 104 -13.03 8.51 -0.07
C ARG A 104 -14.36 8.29 0.64
N GLU A 105 -14.76 7.05 0.87
CA GLU A 105 -15.98 6.73 1.63
C GLU A 105 -15.95 7.31 3.04
N TYR A 106 -14.79 7.26 3.71
CA TYR A 106 -14.61 7.85 5.03
C TYR A 106 -14.77 9.37 5.00
N VAL A 107 -14.14 10.04 4.04
CA VAL A 107 -14.28 11.50 3.84
C VAL A 107 -15.72 11.88 3.55
N GLU A 108 -16.40 11.17 2.65
CA GLU A 108 -17.79 11.47 2.31
C GLU A 108 -18.74 11.31 3.51
N ARG A 109 -18.45 10.37 4.42
CA ARG A 109 -19.29 10.12 5.60
C ARG A 109 -18.99 11.04 6.78
N PHE A 110 -17.72 11.36 7.00
CA PHE A 110 -17.26 11.99 8.24
C PHE A 110 -16.52 13.32 8.03
N GLY A 111 -16.19 13.69 6.79
CA GLY A 111 -15.38 14.87 6.47
C GLY A 111 -15.97 16.18 6.99
N ASN A 112 -17.29 16.30 7.06
CA ASN A 112 -17.97 17.46 7.65
C ASN A 112 -17.82 17.60 9.16
N THR A 113 -17.44 16.52 9.85
CA THR A 113 -17.30 16.48 11.32
C THR A 113 -15.86 16.57 11.80
N LEU A 114 -14.91 16.54 10.86
CA LEU A 114 -13.46 16.54 11.07
C LEU A 114 -12.88 17.90 10.70
#